data_AF-A0A3E0NYB1-F1
#
_entry.id   AF-A0A3E0NYB1-F1
#
_cell.length_a   1.000
_cell.length_b   1.000
_cell.length_c   1.000
_cell.angle_alpha   90.00
_cell.angle_beta   90.00
_cell.angle_gamma   90.00
#
_symmetry.space_group_name_H-M   'P 1'
#
loop_
_entity.id
_entity.type
_entity.pdbx_description
1 polymer ?
#
loop_
_entity_poly.entity_id
_entity_poly.type
_entity_poly.pdbx_seq_one_letter_code
_entity_poly.pdbx_strand_id
1 'polypeptide(L)' 'MPTGKPGDHPYTDIVVHGAEVYGSEIDDLVREIAKECSESIRTAAADLLLKNDPWPRHAVDKVSLREELMRLKSSSS' A
#
# COMPACT_ATOMS: atom_id res chain seq x y z
N MET A 1 5.98 12.14 12.13
CA MET A 1 5.06 11.02 11.84
C MET A 1 3.84 11.60 11.14
N PRO A 2 3.38 11.01 10.02
CA PRO A 2 2.03 11.27 9.52
C PRO A 2 1.04 11.08 10.68
N THR A 3 0.04 11.93 10.76
CA THR A 3 -0.88 11.99 11.91
C THR A 3 -1.88 10.82 11.92
N GLY A 4 -1.79 9.90 10.94
CA GLY A 4 -2.71 8.78 10.77
C GLY A 4 -4.12 9.21 10.35
N LYS A 5 -4.28 10.46 9.93
CA LYS A 5 -5.57 10.99 9.49
C LYS A 5 -5.94 10.34 8.15
N PRO A 6 -7.24 10.13 7.88
CA PRO A 6 -7.69 9.72 6.56
C PRO A 6 -7.16 10.68 5.48
N GLY A 7 -6.57 10.15 4.41
CA GLY A 7 -5.96 10.88 3.31
C GLY A 7 -4.53 11.37 3.56
N ASP A 8 -3.90 11.00 4.67
CA ASP A 8 -2.53 11.38 5.02
C ASP A 8 -1.48 10.39 4.47
N HIS A 9 -1.87 9.11 4.32
CA HIS A 9 -1.00 8.09 3.77
C HIS A 9 -1.81 6.91 3.21
N PRO A 10 -1.58 6.50 1.95
CA PRO A 10 -2.38 5.48 1.26
C PRO A 10 -2.38 4.13 1.98
N TYR A 11 -1.23 3.73 2.53
CA TYR A 11 -1.14 2.52 3.39
C TYR A 11 -2.11 2.56 4.59
N THR A 12 -2.15 3.66 5.35
CA THR A 12 -3.06 3.75 6.50
C THR A 12 -4.51 3.89 6.07
N ASP A 13 -4.77 4.54 4.94
CA ASP A 13 -6.11 4.62 4.36
C ASP A 13 -6.67 3.24 4.05
N ILE A 14 -5.86 2.37 3.44
CA ILE A 14 -6.27 1.01 3.11
C ILE A 14 -6.38 0.12 4.35
N VAL A 15 -5.37 0.15 5.24
CA VAL A 15 -5.23 -0.82 6.34
C VAL A 15 -6.01 -0.42 7.59
N VAL A 16 -6.04 0.86 7.93
CA VAL A 16 -6.68 1.38 9.15
C VAL A 16 -8.09 1.86 8.87
N HIS A 17 -8.27 2.63 7.78
CA HIS A 17 -9.54 3.27 7.45
C HIS A 17 -10.42 2.46 6.49
N GLY A 18 -9.88 1.37 5.92
CA GLY A 18 -10.61 0.51 4.99
C GLY A 18 -10.99 1.18 3.66
N ALA A 19 -10.30 2.27 3.30
CA ALA A 19 -10.55 3.00 2.07
C ALA A 19 -10.16 2.20 0.82
N GLU A 20 -10.84 2.48 -0.29
CA GLU A 20 -10.45 2.02 -1.63
C GLU A 20 -9.62 3.12 -2.29
N VAL A 21 -8.32 2.87 -2.48
CA VAL A 21 -7.37 3.89 -2.98
C VAL A 21 -6.93 3.54 -4.39
N TYR A 22 -6.47 2.31 -4.61
CA TYR A 22 -5.98 1.84 -5.91
C TYR A 22 -6.99 0.92 -6.62
N GLY A 23 -7.96 0.39 -5.86
CA GLY A 23 -8.94 -0.59 -6.30
C GLY A 23 -8.69 -1.95 -5.64
N SER A 24 -9.74 -2.77 -5.61
CA SER A 24 -9.81 -4.01 -4.81
C SER A 24 -8.56 -4.89 -4.88
N GLU A 25 -8.02 -5.14 -6.06
CA GLU A 25 -6.88 -6.07 -6.23
C GLU A 25 -5.60 -5.61 -5.52
N ILE A 26 -5.26 -4.32 -5.62
CA ILE A 26 -4.06 -3.77 -4.96
C ILE A 26 -4.34 -3.57 -3.47
N ASP A 27 -5.52 -3.07 -3.14
CA ASP A 27 -5.92 -2.78 -1.76
C ASP A 27 -5.99 -4.08 -0.92
N ASP A 28 -6.48 -5.19 -1.50
CA ASP A 28 -6.46 -6.51 -0.85
C ASP A 28 -5.04 -7.04 -0.67
N LEU A 29 -4.15 -6.89 -1.67
CA LEU A 29 -2.75 -7.29 -1.54
C LEU A 29 -2.03 -6.51 -0.42
N VAL A 30 -2.31 -5.22 -0.28
CA VAL A 30 -1.78 -4.38 0.80
C VAL A 30 -2.29 -4.86 2.17
N ARG A 31 -3.57 -5.25 2.27
CA ARG A 31 -4.15 -5.83 3.50
C ARG A 31 -3.51 -7.17 3.86
N GLU A 32 -3.26 -8.02 2.88
CA GLU A 32 -2.54 -9.28 3.07
C GLU A 32 -1.13 -9.03 3.61
N ILE A 33 -0.36 -8.13 2.99
CA ILE A 33 0.98 -7.74 3.45
C ILE A 33 0.94 -7.21 4.88
N ALA A 34 -0.05 -6.39 5.22
CA ALA A 34 -0.21 -5.84 6.57
C ALA A 34 -0.47 -6.91 7.64
N LYS A 35 -1.11 -8.01 7.26
CA LYS A 35 -1.51 -9.11 8.15
C LYS A 35 -0.46 -10.22 8.26
N GLU A 36 0.19 -10.55 7.16
CA GLU A 36 1.02 -11.76 7.04
C GLU A 36 2.53 -11.48 7.04
N CYS A 37 2.96 -10.28 6.66
CA CYS A 37 4.38 -9.97 6.51
C CYS A 37 4.99 -9.24 7.72
N SER A 38 6.33 -9.30 7.80
CA SER A 38 7.10 -8.62 8.85
C SER A 38 6.99 -7.08 8.78
N GLU A 39 7.35 -6.40 9.86
CA GLU A 39 7.37 -4.92 9.92
C GLU A 39 8.23 -4.27 8.83
N SER A 40 9.35 -4.89 8.46
CA SER A 40 10.22 -4.41 7.38
C SER A 40 9.49 -4.39 6.04
N ILE A 41 8.75 -5.46 5.71
CA ILE A 41 7.99 -5.55 4.46
C ILE A 41 6.80 -4.58 4.49
N ARG A 42 6.13 -4.44 5.63
CA ARG A 42 5.04 -3.47 5.81
C ARG A 42 5.52 -2.03 5.61
N THR A 43 6.69 -1.68 6.14
CA THR A 43 7.32 -0.38 5.95
C THR A 43 7.68 -0.15 4.47
N ALA A 44 8.30 -1.14 3.82
CA ALA A 44 8.63 -1.05 2.40
C ALA A 44 7.38 -0.88 1.50
N ALA A 45 6.29 -1.59 1.81
CA ALA A 45 5.01 -1.43 1.13
C ALA A 45 4.43 -0.02 1.36
N ALA A 46 4.51 0.51 2.59
CA ALA A 46 4.06 1.86 2.88
C ALA A 46 4.84 2.93 2.07
N ASP A 47 6.17 2.84 2.05
CA ASP A 47 7.02 3.72 1.24
C ASP A 47 6.70 3.63 -0.27
N LEU A 48 6.44 2.42 -0.77
CA LEU A 48 6.07 2.18 -2.16
C LEU A 48 4.72 2.84 -2.51
N LEU A 49 3.71 2.68 -1.66
CA LEU A 49 2.40 3.30 -1.87
C LEU A 49 2.49 4.82 -1.81
N LEU A 50 3.25 5.38 -0.87
CA LEU A 50 3.44 6.84 -0.77
C LEU A 50 4.09 7.43 -2.02
N LYS A 51 5.06 6.73 -2.63
CA LYS A 51 5.68 7.15 -3.90
C LYS A 51 4.71 7.11 -5.08
N ASN A 52 3.72 6.23 -5.01
CA ASN A 52 2.69 6.04 -6.02
C ASN A 52 1.35 6.62 -5.57
N ASP A 53 1.36 7.62 -4.70
CA ASP A 53 0.12 8.16 -4.18
C ASP A 53 -0.73 8.80 -5.30
N PRO A 54 -1.99 8.37 -5.50
CA PRO A 54 -2.83 8.85 -6.58
C PRO A 54 -3.34 10.27 -6.34
N TRP A 55 -3.18 10.85 -5.15
CA TRP A 55 -3.70 12.17 -4.83
C TRP A 55 -2.70 13.28 -5.27
N PRO A 56 -3.18 14.44 -5.79
CA PRO A 56 -4.56 14.82 -6.10
C PRO A 56 -4.93 14.57 -7.58
N ARG A 57 -4.72 13.35 -8.10
CA ARG A 57 -4.96 12.82 -9.47
C ARG A 57 -3.71 12.56 -10.30
N HIS A 58 -2.70 11.91 -9.71
CA HIS A 58 -1.62 11.34 -10.52
C HIS A 58 -2.07 10.01 -11.13
N ALA A 59 -1.68 9.78 -12.38
CA ALA A 59 -1.86 8.47 -13.00
C ALA A 59 -0.92 7.49 -12.29
N VAL A 60 -1.49 6.47 -11.66
CA VAL A 60 -0.73 5.39 -11.02
C VAL A 60 -0.61 4.24 -11.99
N ASP A 61 0.61 3.76 -12.22
CA ASP A 61 0.84 2.52 -12.95
C ASP A 61 0.48 1.32 -12.06
N LYS A 62 -0.79 0.93 -12.12
CA LYS A 62 -1.34 -0.14 -11.27
C LYS A 62 -0.66 -1.49 -11.51
N VAL A 63 -0.17 -1.73 -12.73
CA VAL A 63 0.50 -2.99 -13.10
C VAL A 63 1.84 -3.07 -12.39
N SER A 64 2.69 -2.04 -12.53
CA SER A 64 3.99 -1.98 -11.88
C SER A 64 3.86 -2.00 -10.36
N LEU A 65 2.88 -1.26 -9.81
CA LEU A 65 2.62 -1.24 -8.37
C LEU A 65 2.25 -2.62 -7.83
N ARG A 66 1.37 -3.35 -8.52
CA ARG A 66 0.98 -4.71 -8.16
C ARG A 66 2.18 -5.67 -8.16
N GLU A 67 2.99 -5.63 -9.22
CA GLU A 67 4.15 -6.53 -9.34
C GLU A 67 5.16 -6.32 -8.22
N GLU A 68 5.43 -5.07 -7.84
CA GLU A 68 6.37 -4.76 -6.77
C GLU A 68 5.83 -5.16 -5.39
N LEU A 69 4.53 -4.98 -5.13
CA LEU A 69 3.88 -5.48 -3.91
C LEU A 69 3.95 -7.02 -3.83
N MET A 70 3.76 -7.72 -4.95
CA MET A 70 3.92 -9.19 -4.99
C MET A 70 5.35 -9.63 -4.71
N ARG A 71 6.35 -8.90 -5.23
CA ARG A 71 7.76 -9.16 -4.92
C ARG A 71 8.05 -8.98 -3.44
N LEU A 72 7.58 -7.89 -2.85
CA LEU A 72 7.71 -7.62 -1.41
C LEU A 72 7.08 -8.73 -0.56
N LYS A 73 5.86 -9.17 -0.91
CA LYS A 73 5.19 -10.29 -0.22
C LYS A 73 6.02 -11.58 -0.32
N SER A 74 6.59 -11.86 -1.49
CA SER A 74 7.40 -13.06 -1.75
C SER A 74 8.77 -13.03 -1.06
N SER A 75 9.31 -11.85 -0.77
CA SER A 75 10.56 -11.68 -0.01
C SER A 75 10.39 -11.87 1.52
N SER A 76 9.18 -12.15 2.00
CA SER A 76 8.92 -12.43 3.42
C SER A 76 9.09 -13.92 3.79
N SER A 77 9.56 -14.77 2.86
CA SER A 77 9.88 -16.20 3.07
C SER A 77 11.28 -16.43 3.61
#